data_AF-A0A417RJ02-F1
#
_entry.id   AF-A0A417RJ02-F1
#
_cell.length_a   1.000
_cell.length_b   1.000
_cell.length_c   1.000
_cell.angle_alpha   90.00
_cell.angle_beta   90.00
_cell.angle_gamma   90.00
#
_symmetry.space_group_name_H-M   'P 1'
#
loop_
_entity.id
_entity.type
_entity.pdbx_description
1 polymer ?
#
loop_
_entity_poly.entity_id
_entity_poly.type
_entity_poly.pdbx_seq_one_letter_code
_entity_poly.pdbx_strand_id
1 'polypeptide(L)'
;MKKKRIRKGQVITMKEMIKGMVFVALALVVVLGLESRVDAAGRTVRISKKNFPSKAVRVELKQRWDEDSDGKLSPSEIKKVKYLIVFASEDEKKTSLKGMQYFYNLKSVDLDVQTMNHIDLRKNKKLESLEISGKKLSGLKFYGRNLKTVDISVEQYKGDLNLKNLPKLEKVSISSDGKYDKIDLSGSKVQSIDIGDHWTSVKYLDFSNCKRLQYATVQLRNLGKMKMKGSNGLKALDLETYYPEDSTIRKVDVSRMRDLVSLNLSGSKISQLSVKNNKKLEVLNVHGTNLKKLNLSVNKKLQTLDVGSTKIKKLDLSANKKIRELDVSHTKIRTLNLSANKKIREFRCGNNRITKMFSLPNPERVELLDISNTKMKSPNLKRYTALKELYANGISATSLDLKKCRKLEYIYLNDTKYLKRLDLSKQKLLINVEFRRSNVEELDIRATTRVCDQDEGGRGIGFDDCKKLRKVIHNKNWRYLYWFQNSAEAEGLNVMWISV
;
A
#
# COMPACT_ATOMS: atom_id res chain seq x y z
N MET A 1 20.79 -79.83 -2.03
CA MET A 1 20.69 -78.40 -1.63
C MET A 1 20.07 -78.30 -0.23
N LYS A 2 20.67 -77.47 0.63
CA LYS A 2 20.56 -77.32 2.12
C LYS A 2 19.13 -77.46 2.71
N LYS A 3 18.83 -78.46 3.57
CA LYS A 3 18.85 -78.51 5.08
C LYS A 3 18.17 -77.31 5.78
N LYS A 4 16.94 -77.40 6.33
CA LYS A 4 16.40 -78.00 7.60
C LYS A 4 16.94 -77.42 8.95
N ARG A 5 15.97 -77.01 9.80
CA ARG A 5 15.87 -77.02 11.29
C ARG A 5 16.38 -75.84 12.16
N ILE A 6 15.40 -75.22 12.85
CA ILE A 6 15.22 -75.04 14.33
C ILE A 6 16.43 -74.64 15.21
N ARG A 7 16.25 -73.59 16.04
CA ARG A 7 16.56 -73.50 17.51
C ARG A 7 16.02 -72.16 18.06
N LYS A 8 15.03 -72.13 18.97
CA LYS A 8 15.12 -72.10 20.45
C LYS A 8 16.22 -71.18 21.03
N GLY A 9 15.75 -70.07 21.61
CA GLY A 9 16.11 -69.48 22.91
C GLY A 9 17.57 -69.20 23.26
N GLN A 10 17.86 -67.95 23.61
CA GLN A 10 18.66 -67.62 24.80
C GLN A 10 18.50 -66.14 25.16
N VAL A 11 17.95 -65.90 26.35
CA VAL A 11 18.05 -64.65 27.09
C VAL A 11 19.50 -64.53 27.54
N ILE A 12 20.22 -63.52 27.08
CA ILE A 12 21.49 -63.14 27.70
C ILE A 12 21.18 -61.97 28.64
N THR A 13 21.21 -62.33 29.91
CA THR A 13 21.08 -61.46 31.07
C THR A 13 22.26 -60.51 31.20
N MET A 14 21.92 -59.33 31.69
CA MET A 14 22.73 -58.22 32.20
C MET A 14 23.79 -58.69 33.22
N LYS A 15 24.86 -59.39 32.79
CA LYS A 15 25.91 -59.93 33.68
C LYS A 15 27.28 -60.23 33.04
N GLU A 16 27.66 -59.56 31.94
CA GLU A 16 28.98 -59.75 31.29
C GLU A 16 29.72 -58.47 30.84
N MET A 17 29.63 -57.34 31.55
CA MET A 17 30.62 -56.24 31.35
C MET A 17 31.02 -55.53 32.65
N ILE A 18 31.05 -56.25 33.78
CA ILE A 18 31.73 -55.80 35.01
C ILE A 18 32.89 -56.75 35.25
N LYS A 19 34.08 -56.37 34.77
CA LYS A 19 35.42 -56.67 35.34
C LYS A 19 36.48 -56.29 34.31
N GLY A 20 37.06 -55.11 34.48
CA GLY A 20 38.15 -54.61 33.67
C GLY A 20 38.63 -53.25 34.15
N MET A 21 39.44 -53.27 35.21
CA MET A 21 40.44 -52.26 35.58
C MET A 21 39.97 -50.99 36.31
N VAL A 22 40.20 -51.02 37.62
CA VAL A 22 40.56 -49.86 38.44
C VAL A 22 42.02 -49.53 38.15
N PHE A 23 42.33 -48.31 37.69
CA PHE A 23 43.47 -47.48 38.15
C PHE A 23 43.34 -46.03 37.63
N VAL A 24 42.90 -45.14 38.53
CA VAL A 24 43.36 -43.76 38.82
C VAL A 24 43.47 -42.70 37.69
N ALA A 25 42.49 -41.79 37.74
CA ALA A 25 42.55 -40.32 37.62
C ALA A 25 43.12 -39.63 36.37
N LEU A 26 42.25 -38.95 35.61
CA LEU A 26 42.21 -37.48 35.55
C LEU A 26 40.97 -36.98 34.78
N ALA A 27 40.22 -36.08 35.42
CA ALA A 27 39.33 -35.06 34.84
C ALA A 27 38.50 -35.40 33.57
N LEU A 28 37.32 -35.99 33.77
CA LEU A 28 36.20 -35.87 32.82
C LEU A 28 34.91 -35.75 33.62
N VAL A 29 34.58 -34.52 34.03
CA VAL A 29 33.21 -34.21 34.45
C VAL A 29 32.33 -34.27 33.21
N VAL A 30 31.78 -35.46 32.98
CA VAL A 30 30.60 -35.67 32.15
C VAL A 30 29.44 -34.93 32.82
N VAL A 31 29.18 -33.69 32.39
CA VAL A 31 27.86 -33.08 32.58
C VAL A 31 26.98 -33.53 31.42
N LEU A 32 26.46 -34.74 31.53
CA LEU A 32 25.28 -35.16 30.79
C LEU A 32 24.07 -34.38 31.34
N GLY A 33 23.35 -33.70 30.45
CA GLY A 33 21.90 -33.87 30.39
C GLY A 33 21.04 -33.34 31.54
N LEU A 34 21.53 -32.36 32.32
CA LEU A 34 20.70 -31.57 33.24
C LEU A 34 20.96 -30.07 33.02
N GLU A 35 20.67 -29.54 31.82
CA GLU A 35 20.23 -28.14 31.72
C GLU A 35 18.81 -28.08 32.29
N SER A 36 18.84 -28.10 33.62
CA SER A 36 17.74 -28.13 34.55
C SER A 36 16.75 -27.00 34.29
N ARG A 37 15.51 -27.30 34.66
CA ARG A 37 14.42 -26.38 34.92
C ARG A 37 14.81 -25.34 35.97
N VAL A 38 15.72 -24.43 35.65
CA VAL A 38 15.88 -23.18 36.37
C VAL A 38 15.25 -22.12 35.48
N ASP A 39 13.94 -21.97 35.65
CA ASP A 39 13.28 -20.73 35.33
C ASP A 39 14.12 -19.59 35.92
N ALA A 40 14.38 -18.54 35.14
CA ALA A 40 14.96 -17.30 35.66
C ALA A 40 14.04 -16.58 36.67
N ALA A 41 12.92 -17.21 37.04
CA ALA A 41 12.11 -16.86 38.18
C ALA A 41 12.91 -17.09 39.48
N GLY A 42 13.73 -16.11 39.86
CA GLY A 42 14.36 -16.05 41.18
C GLY A 42 15.87 -15.88 41.22
N ARG A 43 16.56 -15.73 40.08
CA ARG A 43 18.02 -15.48 40.08
C ARG A 43 18.36 -14.13 39.47
N THR A 44 19.23 -13.39 40.13
CA THR A 44 19.83 -12.17 39.60
C THR A 44 20.72 -12.50 38.40
N VAL A 45 20.56 -11.77 37.29
CA VAL A 45 21.30 -12.00 36.05
C VAL A 45 22.25 -10.84 35.78
N ARG A 46 23.56 -11.10 35.75
CA ARG A 46 24.56 -10.06 35.45
C ARG A 46 24.44 -9.56 34.00
N ILE A 47 24.42 -8.24 33.80
CA ILE A 47 24.42 -7.59 32.47
C ILE A 47 25.84 -7.62 31.89
N SER A 48 26.19 -8.75 31.27
CA SER A 48 27.55 -9.03 30.78
C SER A 48 27.55 -9.60 29.36
N LYS A 49 28.68 -9.52 28.66
CA LYS A 49 28.86 -10.13 27.32
C LYS A 49 28.54 -11.64 27.31
N LYS A 50 28.73 -12.34 28.43
CA LYS A 50 28.43 -13.79 28.56
C LYS A 50 26.93 -14.07 28.46
N ASN A 51 26.12 -13.28 29.16
CA ASN A 51 24.67 -13.44 29.26
C ASN A 51 23.93 -12.72 28.12
N PHE A 52 24.39 -11.52 27.76
CA PHE A 52 23.85 -10.65 26.73
C PHE A 52 25.00 -10.20 25.81
N PRO A 53 25.34 -10.96 24.76
CA PRO A 53 26.49 -10.67 23.89
C PRO A 53 26.38 -9.33 23.16
N SER A 54 25.18 -8.94 22.76
CA SER A 54 24.92 -7.67 22.06
C SER A 54 25.19 -6.47 22.96
N LYS A 55 25.89 -5.45 22.44
CA LYS A 55 26.12 -4.19 23.17
C LYS A 55 24.81 -3.42 23.27
N ALA A 56 24.05 -3.32 22.18
CA ALA A 56 22.74 -2.69 22.12
C ALA A 56 21.78 -3.23 23.18
N VAL A 57 21.68 -4.56 23.31
CA VAL A 57 20.86 -5.20 24.36
C VAL A 57 21.33 -4.79 25.75
N ARG A 58 22.64 -4.80 26.02
CA ARG A 58 23.15 -4.38 27.34
C ARG A 58 22.88 -2.90 27.63
N VAL A 59 22.94 -2.04 26.62
CA VAL A 59 22.64 -0.60 26.75
C VAL A 59 21.18 -0.41 27.14
N GLU A 60 20.26 -1.03 26.40
CA GLU A 60 18.82 -1.00 26.71
C GLU A 60 18.53 -1.50 28.13
N LEU A 61 19.15 -2.62 28.54
CA LEU A 61 18.96 -3.16 29.89
C LEU A 61 19.48 -2.23 30.97
N LYS A 62 20.68 -1.67 30.82
CA LYS A 62 21.28 -0.75 31.81
C LYS A 62 20.52 0.57 31.92
N GLN A 63 20.04 1.10 30.80
CA GLN A 63 19.40 2.40 30.78
C GLN A 63 17.95 2.36 31.29
N ARG A 64 17.24 1.25 31.09
CA ARG A 64 15.80 1.18 31.40
C ARG A 64 15.42 0.20 32.49
N TRP A 65 16.23 -0.81 32.78
CA TRP A 65 15.80 -1.96 33.56
C TRP A 65 16.74 -2.33 34.72
N ASP A 66 17.93 -1.74 34.80
CA ASP A 66 18.88 -1.80 35.92
C ASP A 66 18.63 -0.57 36.83
N GLU A 67 17.57 -0.65 37.63
CA GLU A 67 17.02 0.48 38.39
C GLU A 67 17.97 0.95 39.51
N ASP A 68 18.76 0.04 40.08
CA ASP A 68 19.75 0.34 41.12
C ASP A 68 21.18 0.53 40.57
N SER A 69 21.37 0.36 39.26
CA SER A 69 22.65 0.51 38.56
C SER A 69 23.76 -0.41 39.08
N ASP A 70 23.42 -1.56 39.66
CA ASP A 70 24.40 -2.53 40.19
C ASP A 70 25.05 -3.40 39.09
N GLY A 71 24.61 -3.23 37.84
CA GLY A 71 25.10 -3.97 36.68
C GLY A 71 24.52 -5.38 36.55
N LYS A 72 23.46 -5.68 37.28
CA LYS A 72 22.72 -6.95 37.26
C LYS A 72 21.22 -6.65 37.17
N LEU A 73 20.45 -7.69 36.90
CA LEU A 73 18.99 -7.63 36.87
C LEU A 73 18.47 -8.55 37.95
N SER A 74 17.90 -7.99 39.00
CA SER A 74 17.18 -8.69 40.04
C SER A 74 15.93 -9.40 39.48
N PRO A 75 15.38 -10.39 40.19
CA PRO A 75 14.10 -11.00 39.81
C PRO A 75 12.95 -9.99 39.69
N SER A 76 12.99 -8.91 40.46
CA SER A 76 11.98 -7.85 40.46
C SER A 76 12.03 -7.02 39.17
N GLU A 77 13.23 -6.66 38.72
CA GLU A 77 13.46 -5.93 37.47
C GLU A 77 13.11 -6.80 36.26
N ILE A 78 13.58 -8.05 36.22
CA ILE A 78 13.25 -9.01 35.15
C ILE A 78 11.73 -9.18 35.01
N LYS A 79 10.99 -9.19 36.13
CA LYS A 79 9.52 -9.30 36.13
C LYS A 79 8.85 -8.08 35.48
N LYS A 80 9.44 -6.89 35.58
CA LYS A 80 8.91 -5.63 35.00
C LYS A 80 9.11 -5.55 33.48
N VAL A 81 10.12 -6.23 32.92
CA VAL A 81 10.43 -6.21 31.47
C VAL A 81 9.28 -6.79 30.65
N LYS A 82 8.47 -5.90 30.06
CA LYS A 82 7.34 -6.23 29.17
C LYS A 82 7.59 -5.82 27.73
N TYR A 83 8.51 -4.88 27.50
CA TYR A 83 8.83 -4.32 26.19
C TYR A 83 10.34 -4.12 26.16
N LEU A 84 10.96 -4.34 25.00
CA LEU A 84 12.37 -4.03 24.78
C LEU A 84 12.50 -3.31 23.45
N ILE A 85 13.32 -2.27 23.44
CA ILE A 85 13.67 -1.53 22.23
C ILE A 85 15.19 -1.60 22.07
N VAL A 86 15.67 -2.26 21.03
CA VAL A 86 17.09 -2.53 20.83
C VAL A 86 17.57 -1.79 19.60
N PHE A 87 18.30 -0.69 19.82
CA PHE A 87 18.96 0.08 18.78
C PHE A 87 20.43 -0.31 18.67
N ALA A 88 20.80 -1.06 17.65
CA ALA A 88 22.19 -1.39 17.36
C ALA A 88 22.82 -0.34 16.44
N SER A 89 23.83 0.35 16.99
CA SER A 89 24.66 1.30 16.25
C SER A 89 25.41 0.61 15.11
N GLU A 90 25.90 1.40 14.15
CA GLU A 90 26.61 0.91 12.96
C GLU A 90 27.85 0.05 13.31
N ASP A 91 28.49 0.31 14.45
CA ASP A 91 29.64 -0.46 14.93
C ASP A 91 29.29 -1.90 15.36
N GLU A 92 28.02 -2.18 15.72
CA GLU A 92 27.61 -3.51 16.14
C GLU A 92 27.26 -4.38 14.93
N LYS A 93 28.29 -5.01 14.36
CA LYS A 93 28.18 -5.83 13.15
C LYS A 93 27.20 -7.00 13.25
N LYS A 94 26.85 -7.47 14.46
CA LYS A 94 25.93 -8.61 14.66
C LYS A 94 25.17 -8.47 15.97
N THR A 95 23.85 -8.35 15.89
CA THR A 95 22.98 -8.33 17.06
C THR A 95 22.61 -9.76 17.47
N SER A 96 22.81 -10.10 18.74
CA SER A 96 22.41 -11.38 19.33
C SER A 96 21.34 -11.19 20.39
N LEU A 97 20.24 -11.92 20.26
CA LEU A 97 19.15 -11.98 21.25
C LEU A 97 19.40 -13.03 22.35
N LYS A 98 20.62 -13.57 22.47
CA LYS A 98 20.96 -14.43 23.61
C LYS A 98 20.76 -13.64 24.90
N GLY A 99 20.06 -14.25 25.85
CA GLY A 99 19.66 -13.62 27.11
C GLY A 99 18.20 -13.20 27.13
N MET A 100 17.54 -13.06 25.97
CA MET A 100 16.10 -12.73 25.93
C MET A 100 15.23 -13.77 26.62
N GLN A 101 15.69 -15.02 26.73
CA GLN A 101 14.97 -16.09 27.44
C GLN A 101 14.70 -15.79 28.92
N TYR A 102 15.42 -14.84 29.53
CA TYR A 102 15.21 -14.44 30.91
C TYR A 102 13.93 -13.60 31.09
N PHE A 103 13.46 -12.91 30.05
CA PHE A 103 12.31 -12.00 30.11
C PHE A 103 10.99 -12.74 29.82
N TYR A 104 10.50 -13.49 30.80
CA TYR A 104 9.29 -14.32 30.68
C TYR A 104 7.97 -13.50 30.61
N ASN A 105 8.01 -12.21 30.97
CA ASN A 105 6.88 -11.28 30.85
C ASN A 105 6.90 -10.40 29.58
N LEU A 106 7.91 -10.58 28.72
CA LEU A 106 8.08 -9.83 27.48
C LEU A 106 6.88 -10.04 26.54
N LYS A 107 6.30 -8.92 26.09
CA LYS A 107 5.12 -8.84 25.20
C LYS A 107 5.45 -8.29 23.82
N SER A 108 6.40 -7.35 23.74
CA SER A 108 6.88 -6.80 22.47
C SER A 108 8.40 -6.68 22.46
N VAL A 109 8.98 -6.83 21.27
CA VAL A 109 10.37 -6.47 21.01
C VAL A 109 10.40 -5.66 19.72
N ASP A 110 11.07 -4.51 19.79
CA ASP A 110 11.43 -3.68 18.66
C ASP A 110 12.95 -3.73 18.48
N LEU A 111 13.39 -4.04 17.25
CA LEU A 111 14.78 -4.29 16.90
C LEU A 111 15.15 -3.40 15.72
N ASP A 112 16.00 -2.40 15.93
CA ASP A 112 16.70 -1.69 14.86
C ASP A 112 18.14 -2.22 14.81
N VAL A 113 18.41 -3.03 13.79
CA VAL A 113 19.63 -3.83 13.73
C VAL A 113 20.34 -3.77 12.38
N GLN A 114 21.67 -3.69 12.43
CA GLN A 114 22.48 -3.63 11.21
C GLN A 114 22.52 -4.96 10.47
N THR A 115 22.80 -6.04 11.20
CA THR A 115 22.70 -7.41 10.69
C THR A 115 22.16 -8.38 11.73
N MET A 116 21.33 -9.31 11.28
CA MET A 116 20.78 -10.41 12.07
C MET A 116 20.37 -11.56 11.15
N ASN A 117 20.60 -12.80 11.62
CA ASN A 117 20.25 -14.01 10.89
C ASN A 117 19.45 -15.05 11.69
N HIS A 118 19.11 -14.74 12.94
CA HIS A 118 18.41 -15.68 13.81
C HIS A 118 17.63 -14.97 14.91
N ILE A 119 16.35 -15.33 15.09
CA ILE A 119 15.47 -14.79 16.12
C ILE A 119 14.86 -15.96 16.92
N ASP A 120 15.52 -16.31 18.03
CA ASP A 120 15.00 -17.31 18.96
C ASP A 120 14.28 -16.65 20.13
N LEU A 121 12.95 -16.65 20.06
CA LEU A 121 12.07 -16.12 21.10
C LEU A 121 11.16 -17.22 21.68
N ARG A 122 11.57 -18.50 21.59
CA ARG A 122 10.78 -19.66 22.06
C ARG A 122 10.38 -19.59 23.52
N LYS A 123 11.27 -19.02 24.34
CA LYS A 123 11.12 -18.94 25.80
C LYS A 123 10.25 -17.76 26.22
N ASN A 124 10.07 -16.75 25.37
CA ASN A 124 9.24 -15.57 25.62
C ASN A 124 7.76 -15.90 25.35
N LYS A 125 7.17 -16.72 26.21
CA LYS A 125 5.81 -17.26 26.02
C LYS A 125 4.72 -16.17 26.01
N LYS A 126 4.95 -14.98 26.53
CA LYS A 126 4.00 -13.86 26.49
C LYS A 126 4.21 -12.90 25.31
N LEU A 127 5.19 -13.17 24.45
CA LEU A 127 5.50 -12.30 23.32
C LEU A 127 4.41 -12.39 22.26
N GLU A 128 3.83 -11.24 21.94
CA GLU A 128 2.74 -11.10 20.97
C GLU A 128 3.15 -10.27 19.75
N SER A 129 4.12 -9.36 19.90
CA SER A 129 4.57 -8.48 18.82
C SER A 129 6.08 -8.53 18.63
N LEU A 130 6.51 -8.46 17.37
CA LEU A 130 7.90 -8.38 16.96
C LEU A 130 8.00 -7.39 15.80
N GLU A 131 8.82 -6.36 16.00
CA GLU A 131 9.18 -5.39 14.98
C GLU A 131 10.69 -5.49 14.71
N ILE A 132 11.05 -5.44 13.44
CA ILE A 132 12.42 -5.56 12.98
C ILE A 132 12.64 -4.53 11.88
N SER A 133 13.48 -3.54 12.17
CA SER A 133 14.06 -2.64 11.19
C SER A 133 15.55 -2.94 11.00
N GLY A 134 16.08 -2.65 9.81
CA GLY A 134 17.51 -2.82 9.60
C GLY A 134 18.00 -2.67 8.17
N LYS A 135 19.32 -2.54 8.01
CA LYS A 135 19.95 -2.39 6.70
C LYS A 135 20.12 -3.72 5.97
N LYS A 136 20.71 -4.75 6.60
CA LYS A 136 21.08 -6.01 5.92
C LYS A 136 20.74 -7.25 6.74
N LEU A 137 19.57 -7.85 6.50
CA LEU A 137 19.14 -9.08 7.19
C LEU A 137 19.08 -10.27 6.23
N SER A 138 19.25 -11.49 6.76
CA SER A 138 19.11 -12.70 5.93
C SER A 138 18.73 -13.93 6.74
N GLY A 139 17.97 -14.84 6.13
CA GLY A 139 17.70 -16.17 6.69
C GLY A 139 17.01 -16.18 8.07
N LEU A 140 16.16 -15.20 8.36
CA LEU A 140 15.48 -15.09 9.66
C LEU A 140 14.62 -16.33 9.91
N LYS A 141 14.93 -17.04 11.01
CA LYS A 141 14.13 -18.14 11.52
C LYS A 141 13.31 -17.66 12.72
N PHE A 142 12.00 -17.87 12.67
CA PHE A 142 11.06 -17.47 13.72
C PHE A 142 10.64 -18.66 14.56
N TYR A 143 10.63 -18.48 15.88
CA TYR A 143 10.21 -19.52 16.82
C TYR A 143 9.25 -19.02 17.93
N GLY A 144 8.44 -17.99 17.65
CA GLY A 144 7.47 -17.43 18.60
C GLY A 144 6.07 -18.03 18.44
N ARG A 145 5.68 -19.01 19.27
CA ARG A 145 4.36 -19.66 19.18
C ARG A 145 3.18 -18.73 19.51
N ASN A 146 3.44 -17.60 20.16
CA ASN A 146 2.43 -16.63 20.59
C ASN A 146 2.43 -15.31 19.81
N LEU A 147 3.32 -15.16 18.83
CA LEU A 147 3.36 -13.98 17.97
C LEU A 147 2.02 -13.83 17.22
N LYS A 148 1.42 -12.65 17.39
CA LYS A 148 0.22 -12.18 16.70
C LYS A 148 0.59 -11.22 15.58
N THR A 149 1.62 -10.38 15.80
CA THR A 149 2.09 -9.40 14.83
C THR A 149 3.56 -9.58 14.54
N VAL A 150 3.92 -9.46 13.26
CA VAL A 150 5.30 -9.42 12.78
C VAL A 150 5.39 -8.26 11.79
N ASP A 151 6.28 -7.31 12.08
CA ASP A 151 6.64 -6.20 11.20
C ASP A 151 8.11 -6.29 10.82
N ILE A 152 8.41 -6.12 9.54
CA ILE A 152 9.77 -6.25 8.98
C ILE A 152 9.99 -5.13 7.98
N SER A 153 10.83 -4.17 8.32
CA SER A 153 11.27 -3.08 7.46
C SER A 153 12.77 -3.18 7.20
N VAL A 154 13.16 -3.80 6.08
CA VAL A 154 14.57 -4.11 5.83
C VAL A 154 15.00 -3.70 4.43
N GLU A 155 15.99 -2.81 4.34
CA GLU A 155 16.51 -2.29 3.06
C GLU A 155 17.05 -3.42 2.17
N GLN A 156 17.80 -4.36 2.77
CA GLN A 156 18.36 -5.51 2.07
C GLN A 156 18.10 -6.79 2.86
N TYR A 157 16.91 -7.36 2.67
CA TYR A 157 16.70 -8.76 3.01
C TYR A 157 17.35 -9.67 1.95
N LYS A 158 17.91 -10.82 2.35
CA LYS A 158 18.34 -11.88 1.44
C LYS A 158 17.86 -13.25 1.91
N GLY A 159 17.25 -14.00 0.99
CA GLY A 159 16.80 -15.38 1.20
C GLY A 159 15.30 -15.51 1.45
N ASP A 160 14.94 -16.61 2.10
CA ASP A 160 13.56 -16.98 2.38
C ASP A 160 13.09 -16.40 3.72
N LEU A 161 11.87 -15.91 3.75
CA LEU A 161 11.14 -15.48 4.94
C LEU A 161 9.98 -16.46 5.16
N ASN A 162 10.06 -17.27 6.22
CA ASN A 162 9.08 -18.31 6.50
C ASN A 162 8.28 -17.99 7.77
N LEU A 163 7.02 -17.66 7.60
CA LEU A 163 6.07 -17.26 8.63
C LEU A 163 4.92 -18.28 8.81
N LYS A 164 4.94 -19.38 8.05
CA LYS A 164 3.83 -20.36 7.99
C LYS A 164 3.52 -21.07 9.31
N ASN A 165 4.53 -21.23 10.16
CA ASN A 165 4.46 -22.02 11.39
C ASN A 165 4.17 -21.17 12.65
N LEU A 166 3.63 -19.95 12.48
CA LEU A 166 3.23 -19.07 13.58
C LEU A 166 1.72 -19.22 13.85
N PRO A 167 1.30 -20.03 14.85
CA PRO A 167 -0.07 -20.51 14.95
C PRO A 167 -1.08 -19.45 15.44
N LYS A 168 -0.59 -18.34 16.01
CA LYS A 168 -1.39 -17.20 16.48
C LYS A 168 -1.21 -15.95 15.63
N LEU A 169 -0.52 -16.05 14.49
CA LEU A 169 -0.24 -14.90 13.64
C LEU A 169 -1.55 -14.33 13.08
N GLU A 170 -1.75 -13.03 13.26
CA GLU A 170 -2.94 -12.27 12.86
C GLU A 170 -2.60 -11.20 11.83
N LYS A 171 -1.47 -10.50 11.99
CA LYS A 171 -1.01 -9.47 11.05
C LYS A 171 0.45 -9.66 10.68
N VAL A 172 0.75 -9.47 9.41
CA VAL A 172 2.11 -9.36 8.88
C VAL A 172 2.23 -8.07 8.10
N SER A 173 3.26 -7.30 8.40
CA SER A 173 3.70 -6.14 7.65
C SER A 173 5.13 -6.38 7.20
N ILE A 174 5.41 -6.10 5.93
CA ILE A 174 6.74 -6.16 5.35
C ILE A 174 6.88 -4.92 4.47
N SER A 175 7.83 -4.05 4.75
CA SER A 175 8.10 -2.82 4.00
C SER A 175 9.59 -2.65 3.73
N SER A 176 9.97 -1.59 3.01
CA SER A 176 11.33 -1.25 2.54
C SER A 176 11.77 -1.96 1.25
N ASP A 177 12.91 -1.51 0.70
CA ASP A 177 13.56 -1.92 -0.56
C ASP A 177 14.06 -3.38 -0.58
N GLY A 178 13.66 -4.19 0.40
CA GLY A 178 14.10 -5.56 0.61
C GLY A 178 13.87 -6.47 -0.60
N LYS A 179 14.84 -7.38 -0.83
CA LYS A 179 14.81 -8.37 -1.90
C LYS A 179 14.58 -9.77 -1.34
N TYR A 180 13.35 -10.25 -1.42
CA TYR A 180 12.98 -11.56 -0.90
C TYR A 180 13.01 -12.62 -2.00
N ASP A 181 13.76 -13.71 -1.78
CA ASP A 181 13.67 -14.87 -2.68
C ASP A 181 12.31 -15.56 -2.50
N LYS A 182 11.84 -15.66 -1.26
CA LYS A 182 10.54 -16.23 -0.95
C LYS A 182 9.94 -15.64 0.33
N ILE A 183 8.64 -15.37 0.31
CA ILE A 183 7.83 -15.10 1.51
C ILE A 183 6.77 -16.20 1.60
N ASP A 184 6.84 -17.02 2.67
CA ASP A 184 5.96 -18.17 2.89
C ASP A 184 5.03 -17.94 4.09
N LEU A 185 3.78 -17.68 3.79
CA LEU A 185 2.66 -17.55 4.73
C LEU A 185 1.68 -18.72 4.58
N SER A 186 2.00 -19.73 3.77
CA SER A 186 1.04 -20.76 3.37
C SER A 186 0.42 -21.49 4.56
N GLY A 187 -0.90 -21.58 4.60
CA GLY A 187 -1.64 -22.24 5.69
C GLY A 187 -1.62 -21.49 7.03
N SER A 188 -1.01 -20.29 7.10
CA SER A 188 -1.03 -19.47 8.31
C SER A 188 -2.46 -19.00 8.65
N LYS A 189 -2.66 -18.60 9.90
CA LYS A 189 -3.93 -18.08 10.41
C LYS A 189 -4.06 -16.56 10.31
N VAL A 190 -3.15 -15.94 9.55
CA VAL A 190 -3.10 -14.49 9.34
C VAL A 190 -4.43 -13.97 8.80
N GLN A 191 -4.83 -12.81 9.31
CA GLN A 191 -6.06 -12.11 8.96
C GLN A 191 -5.80 -10.94 8.02
N SER A 192 -4.63 -10.30 8.12
CA SER A 192 -4.18 -9.23 7.24
C SER A 192 -2.72 -9.35 6.88
N ILE A 193 -2.40 -9.19 5.59
CA ILE A 193 -1.03 -9.03 5.12
C ILE A 193 -0.89 -7.68 4.42
N ASP A 194 0.19 -7.00 4.71
CA ASP A 194 0.64 -5.79 4.05
C ASP A 194 2.08 -6.03 3.61
N ILE A 195 2.30 -6.19 2.31
CA ILE A 195 3.58 -6.64 1.76
C ILE A 195 4.03 -5.69 0.66
N GLY A 196 5.07 -4.98 1.01
CA GLY A 196 5.79 -4.04 0.19
C GLY A 196 5.22 -2.65 0.24
N ASP A 197 6.04 -1.73 -0.19
CA ASP A 197 5.75 -0.31 -0.26
C ASP A 197 5.75 0.20 -1.70
N HIS A 198 5.87 -0.67 -2.72
CA HIS A 198 6.24 -0.49 -4.16
C HIS A 198 7.73 -0.49 -4.52
N TRP A 199 8.64 -0.58 -3.56
CA TRP A 199 10.09 -0.61 -3.79
C TRP A 199 10.65 -2.01 -3.48
N THR A 200 9.95 -2.76 -2.61
CA THR A 200 10.21 -4.17 -2.32
C THR A 200 10.13 -5.07 -3.56
N SER A 201 11.02 -6.05 -3.65
CA SER A 201 11.02 -7.08 -4.70
C SER A 201 10.89 -8.48 -4.11
N VAL A 202 9.96 -9.29 -4.60
CA VAL A 202 9.72 -10.67 -4.11
C VAL A 202 9.70 -11.65 -5.27
N LYS A 203 10.61 -12.63 -5.31
CA LYS A 203 10.59 -13.65 -6.38
C LYS A 203 9.44 -14.63 -6.22
N TYR A 204 9.10 -15.03 -4.99
CA TYR A 204 8.01 -15.96 -4.72
C TYR A 204 7.22 -15.59 -3.47
N LEU A 205 5.94 -15.27 -3.63
CA LEU A 205 5.03 -15.00 -2.53
C LEU A 205 3.96 -16.10 -2.43
N ASP A 206 3.83 -16.71 -1.25
CA ASP A 206 2.85 -17.76 -1.02
C ASP A 206 2.04 -17.50 0.24
N PHE A 207 0.80 -17.05 0.03
CA PHE A 207 -0.24 -16.97 1.06
C PHE A 207 -1.40 -17.90 0.69
N SER A 208 -1.10 -19.08 0.12
CA SER A 208 -2.11 -20.10 -0.15
C SER A 208 -2.67 -20.70 1.15
N ASN A 209 -3.92 -21.15 1.13
CA ASN A 209 -4.60 -21.78 2.26
C ASN A 209 -4.65 -20.95 3.56
N CYS A 210 -4.45 -19.63 3.51
CA CYS A 210 -4.66 -18.72 4.63
C CYS A 210 -6.17 -18.51 4.82
N LYS A 211 -6.85 -19.49 5.41
CA LYS A 211 -8.32 -19.53 5.48
C LYS A 211 -8.96 -18.36 6.24
N ARG A 212 -8.20 -17.68 7.10
CA ARG A 212 -8.64 -16.52 7.89
C ARG A 212 -8.27 -15.18 7.26
N LEU A 213 -7.52 -15.18 6.16
CA LEU A 213 -7.06 -13.96 5.51
C LEU A 213 -8.24 -13.20 4.91
N GLN A 214 -8.42 -11.96 5.36
CA GLN A 214 -9.48 -11.05 4.93
C GLN A 214 -8.93 -9.88 4.10
N TYR A 215 -7.72 -9.43 4.39
CA TYR A 215 -7.11 -8.28 3.73
C TYR A 215 -5.71 -8.63 3.24
N ALA A 216 -5.44 -8.39 1.96
CA ALA A 216 -4.11 -8.57 1.39
C ALA A 216 -3.76 -7.36 0.54
N THR A 217 -2.78 -6.59 0.99
CA THR A 217 -2.10 -5.56 0.21
C THR A 217 -0.74 -6.11 -0.20
N VAL A 218 -0.46 -6.13 -1.50
CA VAL A 218 0.80 -6.60 -2.06
C VAL A 218 1.24 -5.58 -3.12
N GLN A 219 2.00 -4.58 -2.68
CA GLN A 219 2.48 -3.48 -3.50
C GLN A 219 3.98 -3.65 -3.69
N LEU A 220 4.36 -4.28 -4.80
CA LEU A 220 5.73 -4.69 -5.07
C LEU A 220 6.25 -4.04 -6.33
N ARG A 221 7.52 -3.67 -6.33
CA ARG A 221 8.23 -3.28 -7.55
C ARG A 221 8.24 -4.46 -8.54
N ASN A 222 8.58 -5.64 -8.04
CA ASN A 222 8.66 -6.85 -8.83
C ASN A 222 8.15 -8.07 -8.04
N LEU A 223 7.31 -8.88 -8.68
CA LEU A 223 6.77 -10.11 -8.13
C LEU A 223 7.01 -11.30 -9.07
N GLY A 224 7.94 -12.20 -8.78
CA GLY A 224 8.20 -13.32 -9.71
C GLY A 224 6.98 -14.26 -9.86
N LYS A 225 6.48 -14.80 -8.75
CA LYS A 225 5.32 -15.70 -8.72
C LYS A 225 4.53 -15.52 -7.43
N MET A 226 3.21 -15.60 -7.54
CA MET A 226 2.28 -15.54 -6.41
C MET A 226 1.42 -16.79 -6.32
N LYS A 227 1.22 -17.31 -5.11
CA LYS A 227 0.21 -18.34 -4.80
C LYS A 227 -0.75 -17.85 -3.72
N MET A 228 -2.03 -17.94 -4.03
CA MET A 228 -3.12 -17.53 -3.14
C MET A 228 -4.31 -18.51 -3.12
N LYS A 229 -4.18 -19.67 -3.77
CA LYS A 229 -5.25 -20.69 -3.81
C LYS A 229 -5.61 -21.13 -2.39
N GLY A 230 -6.91 -21.18 -2.06
CA GLY A 230 -7.39 -21.60 -0.75
C GLY A 230 -7.58 -20.46 0.26
N SER A 231 -7.12 -19.25 -0.06
CA SER A 231 -7.34 -18.03 0.75
C SER A 231 -8.62 -17.33 0.31
N ASN A 232 -9.74 -18.08 0.41
CA ASN A 232 -11.01 -17.72 -0.21
C ASN A 232 -11.82 -16.69 0.59
N GLY A 233 -11.41 -16.38 1.83
CA GLY A 233 -12.10 -15.46 2.76
C GLY A 233 -11.78 -13.98 2.56
N LEU A 234 -11.03 -13.63 1.51
CA LEU A 234 -10.63 -12.26 1.21
C LEU A 234 -11.84 -11.35 0.98
N LYS A 235 -11.81 -10.21 1.67
CA LYS A 235 -12.72 -9.06 1.51
C LYS A 235 -12.07 -7.96 0.68
N ALA A 236 -10.75 -7.77 0.81
CA ALA A 236 -9.99 -6.85 -0.03
C ALA A 236 -8.71 -7.52 -0.53
N LEU A 237 -8.44 -7.35 -1.83
CA LEU A 237 -7.20 -7.76 -2.47
C LEU A 237 -6.67 -6.57 -3.26
N ASP A 238 -5.53 -6.05 -2.84
CA ASP A 238 -4.80 -4.99 -3.52
C ASP A 238 -3.47 -5.54 -4.05
N LEU A 239 -3.33 -5.55 -5.37
CA LEU A 239 -2.13 -5.96 -6.10
C LEU A 239 -1.65 -4.83 -7.04
N GLU A 240 -1.85 -3.58 -6.63
CA GLU A 240 -1.39 -2.40 -7.37
C GLU A 240 0.09 -2.51 -7.75
N THR A 241 0.38 -2.14 -9.00
CA THR A 241 1.75 -1.94 -9.46
C THR A 241 1.92 -0.49 -9.91
N TYR A 242 2.79 0.26 -9.20
CA TYR A 242 3.05 1.67 -9.49
C TYR A 242 3.77 1.89 -10.83
N TYR A 243 4.67 0.98 -11.19
CA TYR A 243 5.40 0.97 -12.47
C TYR A 243 4.88 -0.17 -13.36
N PRO A 244 3.89 0.07 -14.24
CA PRO A 244 3.28 -1.00 -15.04
C PRO A 244 4.26 -1.77 -15.93
N GLU A 245 5.36 -1.14 -16.34
CA GLU A 245 6.47 -1.74 -17.07
C GLU A 245 7.19 -2.83 -16.27
N ASP A 246 7.29 -2.68 -14.95
CA ASP A 246 7.91 -3.64 -14.03
C ASP A 246 6.93 -4.75 -13.62
N SER A 247 5.62 -4.56 -13.83
CA SER A 247 4.61 -5.54 -13.43
C SER A 247 4.80 -6.90 -14.12
N THR A 248 4.65 -7.96 -13.33
CA THR A 248 4.75 -9.37 -13.75
C THR A 248 3.40 -10.10 -13.67
N ILE A 249 2.39 -9.46 -13.08
CA ILE A 249 1.08 -10.08 -12.81
C ILE A 249 0.29 -10.17 -14.12
N ARG A 250 0.21 -11.38 -14.69
CA ARG A 250 -0.49 -11.64 -15.97
C ARG A 250 -1.85 -12.31 -15.80
N LYS A 251 -2.11 -12.92 -14.65
CA LYS A 251 -3.36 -13.63 -14.35
C LYS A 251 -3.64 -13.59 -12.85
N VAL A 252 -4.90 -13.32 -12.52
CA VAL A 252 -5.43 -13.37 -11.15
C VAL A 252 -6.75 -14.14 -11.17
N ASP A 253 -6.90 -15.12 -10.29
CA ASP A 253 -8.13 -15.90 -10.14
C ASP A 253 -8.82 -15.56 -8.81
N VAL A 254 -9.89 -14.78 -8.89
CA VAL A 254 -10.74 -14.38 -7.75
C VAL A 254 -12.04 -15.18 -7.66
N SER A 255 -12.19 -16.26 -8.45
CA SER A 255 -13.46 -16.98 -8.60
C SER A 255 -14.00 -17.63 -7.33
N ARG A 256 -13.13 -17.88 -6.35
CA ARG A 256 -13.48 -18.45 -5.03
C ARG A 256 -13.66 -17.40 -3.93
N MET A 257 -13.31 -16.14 -4.17
CA MET A 257 -13.38 -15.03 -3.20
C MET A 257 -14.79 -14.42 -3.18
N ARG A 258 -15.78 -15.19 -2.73
CA ARG A 258 -17.21 -14.80 -2.78
C ARG A 258 -17.54 -13.59 -1.91
N ASP A 259 -16.71 -13.31 -0.90
CA ASP A 259 -16.85 -12.20 0.04
C ASP A 259 -16.07 -10.94 -0.36
N LEU A 260 -15.44 -10.94 -1.55
CA LEU A 260 -14.64 -9.82 -2.04
C LEU A 260 -15.50 -8.57 -2.23
N VAL A 261 -15.11 -7.49 -1.56
CA VAL A 261 -15.71 -6.15 -1.57
C VAL A 261 -14.84 -5.18 -2.37
N SER A 262 -13.51 -5.28 -2.25
CA SER A 262 -12.56 -4.46 -2.98
C SER A 262 -11.55 -5.31 -3.75
N LEU A 263 -11.30 -4.95 -5.01
CA LEU A 263 -10.29 -5.55 -5.85
C LEU A 263 -9.52 -4.46 -6.59
N ASN A 264 -8.25 -4.30 -6.28
CA ASN A 264 -7.34 -3.42 -6.99
C ASN A 264 -6.27 -4.24 -7.73
N LEU A 265 -6.23 -4.10 -9.05
CA LEU A 265 -5.28 -4.73 -9.96
C LEU A 265 -4.62 -3.68 -10.87
N SER A 266 -4.60 -2.41 -10.44
CA SER A 266 -4.02 -1.30 -11.20
C SER A 266 -2.57 -1.57 -11.60
N GLY A 267 -2.20 -1.15 -12.81
CA GLY A 267 -0.85 -1.33 -13.37
C GLY A 267 -0.47 -2.77 -13.71
N SER A 268 -1.30 -3.77 -13.42
CA SER A 268 -0.99 -5.17 -13.74
C SER A 268 -1.08 -5.48 -15.24
N LYS A 269 -0.34 -6.50 -15.70
CA LYS A 269 -0.33 -6.94 -17.12
C LYS A 269 -1.45 -7.92 -17.47
N ILE A 270 -2.53 -8.00 -16.68
CA ILE A 270 -3.65 -8.92 -16.94
C ILE A 270 -4.38 -8.58 -18.24
N SER A 271 -4.76 -9.59 -19.02
CA SER A 271 -5.51 -9.44 -20.27
C SER A 271 -6.94 -9.98 -20.20
N GLN A 272 -7.25 -10.74 -19.14
CA GLN A 272 -8.56 -11.31 -18.84
C GLN A 272 -8.81 -11.26 -17.33
N LEU A 273 -10.06 -10.98 -16.96
CA LEU A 273 -10.54 -11.01 -15.58
C LEU A 273 -11.99 -11.50 -15.56
N SER A 274 -12.31 -12.40 -14.62
CA SER A 274 -13.69 -12.81 -14.35
C SER A 274 -14.05 -12.51 -12.91
N VAL A 275 -15.06 -11.65 -12.72
CA VAL A 275 -15.61 -11.28 -11.40
C VAL A 275 -17.02 -11.83 -11.17
N LYS A 276 -17.40 -12.88 -11.91
CA LYS A 276 -18.78 -13.42 -11.95
C LYS A 276 -19.28 -13.99 -10.60
N ASN A 277 -18.37 -14.33 -9.71
CA ASN A 277 -18.68 -14.90 -8.38
C ASN A 277 -18.55 -13.86 -7.26
N ASN A 278 -18.08 -12.65 -7.55
CA ASN A 278 -17.77 -11.60 -6.58
C ASN A 278 -18.97 -10.63 -6.47
N LYS A 279 -20.14 -11.15 -6.10
CA LYS A 279 -21.40 -10.38 -6.07
C LYS A 279 -21.42 -9.26 -5.03
N LYS A 280 -20.51 -9.30 -4.05
CA LYS A 280 -20.33 -8.28 -3.01
C LYS A 280 -19.39 -7.14 -3.41
N LEU A 281 -18.80 -7.18 -4.61
CA LEU A 281 -17.82 -6.19 -5.05
C LEU A 281 -18.43 -4.79 -5.13
N GLU A 282 -17.80 -3.84 -4.44
CA GLU A 282 -18.16 -2.42 -4.36
C GLU A 282 -17.10 -1.55 -5.03
N VAL A 283 -15.83 -1.95 -4.97
CA VAL A 283 -14.71 -1.25 -5.60
C VAL A 283 -13.99 -2.21 -6.56
N LEU A 284 -13.80 -1.77 -7.81
CA LEU A 284 -12.98 -2.46 -8.79
C LEU A 284 -12.07 -1.45 -9.50
N ASN A 285 -10.77 -1.61 -9.31
CA ASN A 285 -9.75 -0.87 -10.04
C ASN A 285 -8.94 -1.84 -10.92
N VAL A 286 -9.00 -1.63 -12.23
CA VAL A 286 -8.21 -2.35 -13.24
C VAL A 286 -7.50 -1.35 -14.17
N HIS A 287 -7.19 -0.17 -13.66
CA HIS A 287 -6.48 0.90 -14.37
C HIS A 287 -5.18 0.38 -14.97
N GLY A 288 -4.86 0.78 -16.19
CA GLY A 288 -3.56 0.48 -16.81
C GLY A 288 -3.35 -1.00 -17.15
N THR A 289 -4.41 -1.83 -17.12
CA THR A 289 -4.33 -3.25 -17.49
C THR A 289 -4.53 -3.49 -18.99
N ASN A 290 -4.26 -4.70 -19.47
CA ASN A 290 -4.42 -5.09 -20.87
C ASN A 290 -5.82 -5.62 -21.21
N LEU A 291 -6.83 -5.38 -20.36
CA LEU A 291 -8.18 -5.89 -20.55
C LEU A 291 -8.81 -5.35 -21.84
N LYS A 292 -9.41 -6.25 -22.64
CA LYS A 292 -10.17 -5.90 -23.85
C LYS A 292 -11.69 -5.95 -23.65
N LYS A 293 -12.14 -6.70 -22.65
CA LYS A 293 -13.55 -6.92 -22.29
C LYS A 293 -13.65 -7.12 -20.78
N LEU A 294 -14.76 -6.71 -20.19
CA LEU A 294 -15.07 -6.91 -18.79
C LEU A 294 -16.59 -7.07 -18.65
N ASN A 295 -17.04 -8.12 -17.97
CA ASN A 295 -18.46 -8.37 -17.71
C ASN A 295 -18.75 -8.09 -16.23
N LEU A 296 -19.61 -7.09 -15.98
CA LEU A 296 -19.98 -6.62 -14.64
C LEU A 296 -21.47 -6.83 -14.31
N SER A 297 -22.19 -7.61 -15.12
CA SER A 297 -23.65 -7.81 -15.03
C SER A 297 -24.15 -8.31 -13.67
N VAL A 298 -23.30 -9.00 -12.91
CA VAL A 298 -23.63 -9.53 -11.58
C VAL A 298 -23.15 -8.66 -10.42
N ASN A 299 -22.25 -7.70 -10.67
CA ASN A 299 -21.60 -6.87 -9.66
C ASN A 299 -22.48 -5.64 -9.33
N LYS A 300 -23.73 -5.90 -8.94
CA LYS A 300 -24.78 -4.88 -8.72
C LYS A 300 -24.49 -3.92 -7.55
N LYS A 301 -23.50 -4.23 -6.71
CA LYS A 301 -23.07 -3.39 -5.59
C LYS A 301 -21.97 -2.40 -5.93
N LEU A 302 -21.38 -2.45 -7.13
CA LEU A 302 -20.29 -1.55 -7.54
C LEU A 302 -20.66 -0.07 -7.34
N GLN A 303 -19.79 0.63 -6.63
CA GLN A 303 -19.84 2.06 -6.33
C GLN A 303 -18.69 2.80 -7.02
N THR A 304 -17.49 2.18 -7.06
CA THR A 304 -16.30 2.74 -7.72
C THR A 304 -15.81 1.77 -8.78
N LEU A 305 -15.64 2.27 -10.01
CA LEU A 305 -15.11 1.52 -11.14
C LEU A 305 -14.07 2.35 -11.88
N ASP A 306 -12.82 1.88 -11.87
CA ASP A 306 -11.75 2.41 -12.70
C ASP A 306 -11.35 1.35 -13.74
N VAL A 307 -11.63 1.66 -15.00
CA VAL A 307 -11.17 0.89 -16.17
C VAL A 307 -10.28 1.74 -17.07
N GLY A 308 -9.76 2.84 -16.54
CA GLY A 308 -8.89 3.79 -17.23
C GLY A 308 -7.66 3.12 -17.80
N SER A 309 -7.13 3.64 -18.90
CA SER A 309 -5.92 3.12 -19.55
C SER A 309 -5.97 1.62 -19.92
N THR A 310 -7.17 1.05 -20.07
CA THR A 310 -7.36 -0.31 -20.58
C THR A 310 -7.58 -0.35 -22.09
N LYS A 311 -7.71 -1.54 -22.67
CA LYS A 311 -8.02 -1.76 -24.10
C LYS A 311 -9.51 -2.05 -24.33
N ILE A 312 -10.38 -1.71 -23.37
CA ILE A 312 -11.82 -1.97 -23.41
C ILE A 312 -12.52 -1.01 -24.37
N LYS A 313 -13.13 -1.53 -25.44
CA LYS A 313 -13.84 -0.70 -26.44
C LYS A 313 -15.34 -0.59 -26.22
N LYS A 314 -15.93 -1.54 -25.48
CA LYS A 314 -17.36 -1.62 -25.18
C LYS A 314 -17.52 -2.03 -23.72
N LEU A 315 -18.39 -1.34 -23.01
CA LEU A 315 -18.67 -1.59 -21.61
C LEU A 315 -20.18 -1.44 -21.38
N ASP A 316 -20.78 -2.44 -20.74
CA ASP A 316 -22.19 -2.41 -20.31
C ASP A 316 -22.23 -2.23 -18.79
N LEU A 317 -22.85 -1.13 -18.37
CA LEU A 317 -23.02 -0.75 -16.97
C LEU A 317 -24.50 -0.73 -16.53
N SER A 318 -25.40 -1.31 -17.33
CA SER A 318 -26.86 -1.31 -17.08
C SER A 318 -27.25 -1.95 -15.74
N ALA A 319 -26.48 -2.94 -15.28
CA ALA A 319 -26.67 -3.60 -13.99
C ALA A 319 -26.06 -2.85 -12.80
N ASN A 320 -25.11 -1.93 -13.04
CA ASN A 320 -24.26 -1.30 -12.01
C ASN A 320 -24.84 0.05 -11.54
N LYS A 321 -26.10 0.02 -11.10
CA LYS A 321 -26.91 1.21 -10.76
C LYS A 321 -26.39 2.02 -9.56
N LYS A 322 -25.43 1.48 -8.81
CA LYS A 322 -24.86 2.11 -7.61
C LYS A 322 -23.57 2.89 -7.86
N ILE A 323 -23.03 2.88 -9.08
CA ILE A 323 -21.80 3.60 -9.44
C ILE A 323 -21.92 5.09 -9.09
N ARG A 324 -20.96 5.58 -8.31
CA ARG A 324 -20.75 6.98 -7.93
C ARG A 324 -19.50 7.55 -8.58
N GLU A 325 -18.46 6.73 -8.71
CA GLU A 325 -17.17 7.08 -9.31
C GLU A 325 -16.91 6.18 -10.51
N LEU A 326 -16.73 6.79 -11.67
CA LEU A 326 -16.47 6.09 -12.93
C LEU A 326 -15.32 6.72 -13.68
N ASP A 327 -14.26 5.94 -13.90
CA ASP A 327 -13.16 6.29 -14.80
C ASP A 327 -13.14 5.36 -16.01
N VAL A 328 -13.31 5.97 -17.20
CA VAL A 328 -13.17 5.34 -18.51
C VAL A 328 -12.15 6.07 -19.39
N SER A 329 -11.26 6.86 -18.77
CA SER A 329 -10.21 7.61 -19.46
C SER A 329 -9.27 6.68 -20.23
N HIS A 330 -8.71 7.15 -21.35
CA HIS A 330 -7.76 6.37 -22.16
C HIS A 330 -8.24 4.97 -22.65
N THR A 331 -9.54 4.66 -22.65
CA THR A 331 -10.08 3.34 -23.06
C THR A 331 -10.40 3.20 -24.55
N LYS A 332 -10.30 4.29 -25.32
CA LYS A 332 -10.77 4.41 -26.72
C LYS A 332 -12.29 4.23 -26.87
N ILE A 333 -13.06 4.28 -25.78
CA ILE A 333 -14.53 4.23 -25.81
C ILE A 333 -15.06 5.49 -26.51
N ARG A 334 -15.97 5.29 -27.47
CA ARG A 334 -16.64 6.37 -28.20
C ARG A 334 -18.11 6.57 -27.80
N THR A 335 -18.76 5.48 -27.39
CA THR A 335 -20.15 5.46 -26.96
C THR A 335 -20.28 4.66 -25.67
N LEU A 336 -21.08 5.16 -24.73
CA LEU A 336 -21.32 4.53 -23.44
C LEU A 336 -22.74 4.88 -23.00
N ASN A 337 -23.56 3.87 -22.73
CA ASN A 337 -24.91 4.08 -22.21
C ASN A 337 -24.87 4.16 -20.69
N LEU A 338 -25.15 5.34 -20.14
CA LEU A 338 -25.13 5.61 -18.69
C LEU A 338 -26.54 5.85 -18.10
N SER A 339 -27.60 5.55 -18.86
CA SER A 339 -29.00 5.82 -18.45
C SER A 339 -29.40 5.16 -17.12
N ALA A 340 -28.78 4.04 -16.76
CA ALA A 340 -29.02 3.33 -15.51
C ALA A 340 -28.22 3.89 -14.31
N ASN A 341 -27.15 4.67 -14.56
CA ASN A 341 -26.16 5.06 -13.56
C ASN A 341 -26.50 6.43 -12.93
N LYS A 342 -27.67 6.51 -12.28
CA LYS A 342 -28.27 7.74 -11.71
C LYS A 342 -27.52 8.34 -10.52
N LYS A 343 -26.48 7.66 -10.01
CA LYS A 343 -25.74 8.03 -8.79
C LYS A 343 -24.33 8.57 -9.04
N ILE A 344 -23.92 8.71 -10.31
CA ILE A 344 -22.60 9.25 -10.67
C ILE A 344 -22.42 10.64 -10.07
N ARG A 345 -21.30 10.81 -9.35
CA ARG A 345 -20.79 12.06 -8.77
C ARG A 345 -19.45 12.43 -9.38
N GLU A 346 -18.62 11.45 -9.69
CA GLU A 346 -17.35 11.63 -10.39
C GLU A 346 -17.36 10.88 -11.71
N PHE A 347 -17.05 11.59 -12.79
CA PHE A 347 -16.97 10.99 -14.11
C PHE A 347 -15.73 11.45 -14.85
N ARG A 348 -14.83 10.52 -15.11
CA ARG A 348 -13.60 10.74 -15.87
C ARG A 348 -13.68 10.00 -17.19
N CYS A 349 -13.60 10.74 -18.27
CA CYS A 349 -13.63 10.22 -19.64
C CYS A 349 -12.57 10.84 -20.54
N GLY A 350 -11.61 11.54 -19.93
CA GLY A 350 -10.52 12.20 -20.61
C GLY A 350 -9.69 11.25 -21.49
N ASN A 351 -8.93 11.83 -22.40
CA ASN A 351 -8.02 11.15 -23.31
C ASN A 351 -8.70 10.10 -24.19
N ASN A 352 -10.00 10.26 -24.44
CA ASN A 352 -10.73 9.53 -25.45
C ASN A 352 -10.95 10.40 -26.70
N ARG A 353 -11.02 9.78 -27.87
CA ARG A 353 -11.30 10.48 -29.14
C ARG A 353 -12.80 10.79 -29.30
N ILE A 354 -13.45 11.29 -28.24
CA ILE A 354 -14.87 11.66 -28.25
C ILE A 354 -15.05 13.10 -28.75
N THR A 355 -16.08 13.31 -29.57
CA THR A 355 -16.44 14.63 -30.13
C THR A 355 -17.72 15.20 -29.52
N LYS A 356 -18.52 14.36 -28.85
CA LYS A 356 -19.77 14.72 -28.15
C LYS A 356 -19.69 14.25 -26.71
N MET A 357 -20.34 14.96 -25.79
CA MET A 357 -20.46 14.55 -24.39
C MET A 357 -21.24 13.24 -24.27
N PHE A 358 -20.88 12.42 -23.30
CA PHE A 358 -21.74 11.32 -22.87
C PHE A 358 -22.99 11.86 -22.17
N SER A 359 -24.14 11.24 -22.47
CA SER A 359 -25.40 11.58 -21.79
C SER A 359 -25.42 10.96 -20.40
N LEU A 360 -25.38 11.80 -19.37
CA LEU A 360 -25.61 11.39 -17.98
C LEU A 360 -27.09 11.57 -17.62
N PRO A 361 -27.69 10.67 -16.82
CA PRO A 361 -29.08 10.82 -16.38
C PRO A 361 -29.28 12.04 -15.47
N ASN A 362 -28.34 12.26 -14.53
CA ASN A 362 -28.42 13.29 -13.50
C ASN A 362 -27.13 14.16 -13.46
N PRO A 363 -26.79 14.89 -14.53
CA PRO A 363 -25.60 15.76 -14.58
C PRO A 363 -25.56 16.80 -13.45
N GLU A 364 -26.71 17.21 -12.92
CA GLU A 364 -26.82 18.16 -11.81
C GLU A 364 -26.28 17.64 -10.48
N ARG A 365 -25.94 16.34 -10.38
CA ARG A 365 -25.32 15.71 -9.21
C ARG A 365 -23.81 15.49 -9.36
N VAL A 366 -23.24 15.74 -10.54
CA VAL A 366 -21.83 15.53 -10.81
C VAL A 366 -21.03 16.64 -10.14
N GLU A 367 -20.07 16.23 -9.31
CA GLU A 367 -19.17 17.09 -8.53
C GLU A 367 -17.79 17.17 -9.18
N LEU A 368 -17.35 16.11 -9.87
CA LEU A 368 -16.10 16.08 -10.63
C LEU A 368 -16.32 15.57 -12.05
N LEU A 369 -15.83 16.33 -13.02
CA LEU A 369 -15.87 15.97 -14.43
C LEU A 369 -14.49 16.11 -15.08
N ASP A 370 -13.99 15.04 -15.66
CA ASP A 370 -12.81 15.07 -16.53
C ASP A 370 -13.16 14.72 -17.99
N ILE A 371 -12.98 15.72 -18.86
CA ILE A 371 -13.14 15.67 -20.31
C ILE A 371 -11.84 16.08 -21.04
N SER A 372 -10.70 16.04 -20.33
CA SER A 372 -9.40 16.45 -20.86
C SER A 372 -9.02 15.67 -22.11
N ASN A 373 -8.27 16.28 -23.02
CA ASN A 373 -7.70 15.69 -24.24
C ASN A 373 -8.75 14.98 -25.12
N THR A 374 -9.98 15.49 -25.11
CA THR A 374 -11.05 15.06 -26.01
C THR A 374 -11.11 15.95 -27.25
N LYS A 375 -11.80 15.50 -28.30
CA LYS A 375 -11.98 16.28 -29.55
C LYS A 375 -13.30 17.06 -29.56
N MET A 376 -13.78 17.40 -28.37
CA MET A 376 -15.04 18.09 -28.18
C MET A 376 -14.89 19.59 -28.47
N LYS A 377 -15.78 20.12 -29.31
CA LYS A 377 -15.80 21.54 -29.69
C LYS A 377 -16.78 22.39 -28.88
N SER A 378 -17.80 21.76 -28.31
CA SER A 378 -18.90 22.45 -27.62
C SER A 378 -19.45 21.59 -26.48
N PRO A 379 -18.71 21.48 -25.35
CA PRO A 379 -19.22 20.80 -24.16
C PRO A 379 -20.44 21.55 -23.58
N ASN A 380 -21.55 20.83 -23.39
CA ASN A 380 -22.76 21.37 -22.77
C ASN A 380 -22.74 21.17 -21.25
N LEU A 381 -22.28 22.17 -20.52
CA LEU A 381 -22.13 22.13 -19.06
C LEU A 381 -23.30 22.77 -18.29
N LYS A 382 -24.36 23.22 -18.99
CA LYS A 382 -25.47 24.00 -18.40
C LYS A 382 -26.22 23.30 -17.26
N ARG A 383 -26.22 21.97 -17.25
CA ARG A 383 -26.89 21.16 -16.21
C ARG A 383 -25.98 20.71 -15.07
N TYR A 384 -24.67 20.96 -15.13
CA TYR A 384 -23.69 20.51 -14.13
C TYR A 384 -23.63 21.48 -12.93
N THR A 385 -24.77 21.72 -12.27
CA THR A 385 -24.91 22.75 -11.22
C THR A 385 -24.20 22.43 -9.90
N ALA A 386 -23.84 21.16 -9.67
CA ALA A 386 -23.08 20.73 -8.49
C ALA A 386 -21.56 20.62 -8.73
N LEU A 387 -21.08 20.93 -9.94
CA LEU A 387 -19.69 20.74 -10.33
C LEU A 387 -18.75 21.60 -9.48
N LYS A 388 -17.80 20.94 -8.82
CA LYS A 388 -16.72 21.54 -8.02
C LYS A 388 -15.39 21.49 -8.76
N GLU A 389 -15.14 20.42 -9.49
CA GLU A 389 -13.88 20.18 -10.19
C GLU A 389 -14.13 19.90 -11.67
N LEU A 390 -13.47 20.68 -12.54
CA LEU A 390 -13.51 20.49 -13.98
C LEU A 390 -12.10 20.34 -14.55
N TYR A 391 -11.82 19.15 -15.06
CA TYR A 391 -10.64 18.89 -15.88
C TYR A 391 -11.04 18.90 -17.36
N ALA A 392 -10.49 19.84 -18.10
CA ALA A 392 -10.80 20.11 -19.49
C ALA A 392 -9.53 20.56 -20.24
N ASN A 393 -8.37 20.05 -19.84
CA ASN A 393 -7.10 20.32 -20.51
C ASN A 393 -7.16 19.83 -21.97
N GLY A 394 -6.52 20.53 -22.91
CA GLY A 394 -6.35 20.06 -24.29
C GLY A 394 -7.63 19.86 -25.11
N ILE A 395 -8.78 20.37 -24.65
CA ILE A 395 -10.03 20.28 -25.43
C ILE A 395 -9.99 21.21 -26.64
N SER A 396 -10.79 20.89 -27.66
CA SER A 396 -10.89 21.68 -28.90
C SER A 396 -12.05 22.69 -28.88
N ALA A 397 -12.47 23.14 -27.69
CA ALA A 397 -13.61 24.02 -27.54
C ALA A 397 -13.28 25.47 -27.89
N THR A 398 -14.18 26.11 -28.65
CA THR A 398 -14.07 27.55 -28.98
C THR A 398 -14.77 28.42 -27.94
N SER A 399 -15.66 27.83 -27.15
CA SER A 399 -16.39 28.48 -26.06
C SER A 399 -16.72 27.47 -24.95
N LEU A 400 -16.83 27.97 -23.72
CA LEU A 400 -17.24 27.21 -22.55
C LEU A 400 -18.31 28.00 -21.79
N ASP A 401 -19.54 27.49 -21.74
CA ASP A 401 -20.61 28.06 -20.92
C ASP A 401 -20.61 27.45 -19.53
N LEU A 402 -20.05 28.18 -18.57
CA LEU A 402 -19.94 27.78 -17.17
C LEU A 402 -20.93 28.53 -16.25
N LYS A 403 -21.85 29.33 -16.78
CA LYS A 403 -22.71 30.24 -15.97
C LYS A 403 -23.52 29.54 -14.88
N LYS A 404 -23.84 28.26 -15.07
CA LYS A 404 -24.61 27.42 -14.14
C LYS A 404 -23.73 26.59 -13.19
N CYS A 405 -22.44 26.42 -13.48
CA CYS A 405 -21.46 25.71 -12.65
C CYS A 405 -20.97 26.60 -11.50
N ARG A 406 -21.88 27.09 -10.66
CA ARG A 406 -21.59 28.10 -9.62
C ARG A 406 -20.82 27.55 -8.41
N LYS A 407 -20.72 26.22 -8.30
CA LYS A 407 -19.99 25.53 -7.24
C LYS A 407 -18.53 25.21 -7.61
N LEU A 408 -18.06 25.64 -8.78
CA LEU A 408 -16.68 25.37 -9.20
C LEU A 408 -15.68 25.97 -8.22
N GLU A 409 -14.75 25.13 -7.81
CA GLU A 409 -13.61 25.42 -6.93
C GLU A 409 -12.31 25.25 -7.72
N TYR A 410 -12.23 24.23 -8.59
CA TYR A 410 -11.04 23.93 -9.38
C TYR A 410 -11.38 23.79 -10.87
N ILE A 411 -10.60 24.47 -11.72
CA ILE A 411 -10.71 24.35 -13.17
C ILE A 411 -9.33 24.22 -13.81
N TYR A 412 -9.19 23.20 -14.66
CA TYR A 412 -7.97 22.89 -15.40
C TYR A 412 -8.27 22.91 -16.90
N LEU A 413 -7.69 23.87 -17.61
CA LEU A 413 -7.89 24.21 -19.02
C LEU A 413 -6.54 24.41 -19.74
N ASN A 414 -5.47 23.77 -19.24
CA ASN A 414 -4.16 23.81 -19.88
C ASN A 414 -4.26 23.32 -21.34
N ASP A 415 -3.43 23.85 -22.24
CA ASP A 415 -3.38 23.46 -23.65
C ASP A 415 -4.68 23.70 -24.46
N THR A 416 -5.53 24.64 -24.04
CA THR A 416 -6.78 25.00 -24.75
C THR A 416 -6.55 26.05 -25.85
N LYS A 417 -6.04 25.59 -27.00
CA LYS A 417 -5.61 26.46 -28.10
C LYS A 417 -6.72 27.15 -28.91
N TYR A 418 -8.00 26.81 -28.69
CA TYR A 418 -9.13 27.35 -29.45
C TYR A 418 -10.05 28.27 -28.63
N LEU A 419 -9.87 28.30 -27.31
CA LEU A 419 -10.68 29.09 -26.40
C LEU A 419 -10.12 30.51 -26.35
N LYS A 420 -10.89 31.50 -26.81
CA LYS A 420 -10.49 32.92 -26.79
C LYS A 420 -10.95 33.69 -25.56
N ARG A 421 -12.11 33.32 -25.00
CA ARG A 421 -12.69 33.99 -23.84
C ARG A 421 -13.03 32.96 -22.77
N LEU A 422 -12.60 33.22 -21.55
CA LEU A 422 -12.91 32.43 -20.38
C LEU A 422 -13.73 33.27 -19.40
N ASP A 423 -15.05 33.04 -19.40
CA ASP A 423 -16.00 33.74 -18.53
C ASP A 423 -16.26 32.92 -17.27
N LEU A 424 -15.69 33.39 -16.16
CA LEU A 424 -15.85 32.84 -14.81
C LEU A 424 -16.57 33.85 -13.88
N SER A 425 -17.30 34.81 -14.46
CA SER A 425 -17.99 35.90 -13.74
C SER A 425 -19.11 35.43 -12.80
N LYS A 426 -19.40 34.13 -12.76
CA LYS A 426 -20.44 33.52 -11.89
C LYS A 426 -19.85 32.56 -10.86
N GLN A 427 -18.54 32.36 -10.84
CA GLN A 427 -17.85 31.36 -10.02
C GLN A 427 -17.24 31.97 -8.75
N LYS A 428 -18.06 32.22 -7.73
CA LYS A 428 -17.61 32.84 -6.47
C LYS A 428 -16.66 31.99 -5.63
N LEU A 429 -16.70 30.67 -5.82
CA LEU A 429 -16.02 29.70 -4.97
C LEU A 429 -14.65 29.25 -5.50
N LEU A 430 -14.18 29.78 -6.64
CA LEU A 430 -12.92 29.36 -7.25
C LEU A 430 -11.74 29.49 -6.29
N ILE A 431 -10.94 28.44 -6.27
CA ILE A 431 -9.70 28.29 -5.53
C ILE A 431 -8.54 28.20 -6.54
N ASN A 432 -8.70 27.42 -7.60
CA ASN A 432 -7.67 27.22 -8.63
C ASN A 432 -8.23 27.34 -10.06
N VAL A 433 -7.51 28.05 -10.92
CA VAL A 433 -7.78 28.23 -12.35
C VAL A 433 -6.47 28.04 -13.11
N GLU A 434 -6.30 26.91 -13.77
CA GLU A 434 -5.16 26.66 -14.64
C GLU A 434 -5.58 26.72 -16.11
N PHE A 435 -4.89 27.53 -16.91
CA PHE A 435 -5.11 27.63 -18.36
C PHE A 435 -3.80 27.85 -19.13
N ARG A 436 -2.71 27.28 -18.63
CA ARG A 436 -1.35 27.36 -19.20
C ARG A 436 -1.35 26.91 -20.66
N ARG A 437 -0.51 27.52 -21.50
CA ARG A 437 -0.42 27.23 -22.95
C ARG A 437 -1.77 27.33 -23.68
N SER A 438 -2.65 28.23 -23.25
CA SER A 438 -3.94 28.49 -23.93
C SER A 438 -3.87 29.72 -24.84
N ASN A 439 -4.89 29.88 -25.67
CA ASN A 439 -5.09 31.07 -26.51
C ASN A 439 -6.16 32.02 -25.94
N VAL A 440 -6.39 31.99 -24.63
CA VAL A 440 -7.35 32.88 -23.97
C VAL A 440 -6.83 34.32 -24.08
N GLU A 441 -7.66 35.19 -24.65
CA GLU A 441 -7.43 36.62 -24.85
C GLU A 441 -8.08 37.45 -23.72
N GLU A 442 -9.26 37.02 -23.24
CA GLU A 442 -10.00 37.64 -22.14
C GLU A 442 -10.37 36.63 -21.04
N LEU A 443 -10.01 36.96 -19.80
CA LEU A 443 -10.42 36.26 -18.58
C LEU A 443 -11.34 37.16 -17.75
N ASP A 444 -12.51 36.65 -17.35
CA ASP A 444 -13.42 37.35 -16.44
C ASP A 444 -13.61 36.55 -15.15
N ILE A 445 -13.02 37.03 -14.06
CA ILE A 445 -13.03 36.43 -12.72
C ILE A 445 -13.60 37.40 -11.69
N ARG A 446 -14.44 38.35 -12.10
CA ARG A 446 -14.97 39.43 -11.23
C ARG A 446 -15.69 38.96 -9.97
N ALA A 447 -16.25 37.75 -10.00
CA ALA A 447 -17.01 37.19 -8.90
C ALA A 447 -16.16 36.47 -7.86
N THR A 448 -14.89 36.20 -8.17
CA THR A 448 -14.02 35.36 -7.36
C THR A 448 -13.45 36.15 -6.18
N THR A 449 -13.60 35.59 -4.98
CA THR A 449 -13.06 36.20 -3.74
C THR A 449 -12.03 35.32 -3.02
N ARG A 450 -11.79 34.09 -3.51
CA ARG A 450 -11.00 33.05 -2.83
C ARG A 450 -9.74 32.61 -3.59
N VAL A 451 -9.50 33.13 -4.79
CA VAL A 451 -8.29 32.80 -5.57
C VAL A 451 -7.10 33.51 -4.93
N CYS A 452 -6.18 32.71 -4.42
CA CYS A 452 -4.86 33.13 -3.93
C CYS A 452 -3.83 32.97 -5.06
N ASP A 453 -2.67 33.61 -4.93
CA ASP A 453 -1.51 33.27 -5.77
C ASP A 453 -1.15 31.79 -5.58
N GLN A 454 -0.55 31.17 -6.60
CA GLN A 454 -0.08 29.79 -6.62
C GLN A 454 0.80 29.54 -5.39
N ASP A 455 0.18 29.07 -4.30
CA ASP A 455 0.91 28.78 -3.07
C ASP A 455 1.85 27.58 -3.26
N GLU A 456 2.64 27.23 -2.23
CA GLU A 456 3.49 26.02 -2.27
C GLU A 456 2.70 24.74 -2.58
N GLY A 457 1.35 24.77 -2.46
CA GLY A 457 0.43 23.72 -2.85
C GLY A 457 -0.14 23.83 -4.28
N GLY A 458 0.31 24.78 -5.09
CA GLY A 458 -0.07 24.93 -6.50
C GLY A 458 -1.43 25.58 -6.77
N ARG A 459 -2.06 26.24 -5.79
CA ARG A 459 -3.42 26.78 -5.91
C ARG A 459 -3.45 28.26 -6.30
N GLY A 460 -4.03 28.62 -7.44
CA GLY A 460 -4.22 30.02 -7.80
C GLY A 460 -4.67 30.26 -9.24
N ILE A 461 -4.04 31.21 -9.94
CA ILE A 461 -4.21 31.36 -11.40
C ILE A 461 -2.90 31.01 -12.08
N GLY A 462 -2.88 29.88 -12.78
CA GLY A 462 -1.73 29.44 -13.57
C GLY A 462 -1.92 29.80 -15.05
N PHE A 463 -1.12 30.74 -15.56
CA PHE A 463 -1.22 31.26 -16.93
C PHE A 463 0.10 31.25 -17.72
N ASP A 464 1.06 30.42 -17.31
CA ASP A 464 2.33 30.20 -18.00
C ASP A 464 2.12 29.96 -19.51
N ASP A 465 2.92 30.62 -20.34
CA ASP A 465 2.85 30.58 -21.82
C ASP A 465 1.46 30.95 -22.40
N CYS A 466 0.71 31.84 -21.73
CA CYS A 466 -0.54 32.42 -22.26
C CYS A 466 -0.31 33.69 -23.08
N LYS A 467 0.51 33.60 -24.13
CA LYS A 467 0.99 34.74 -24.95
C LYS A 467 -0.10 35.63 -25.56
N LYS A 468 -1.36 35.18 -25.60
CA LYS A 468 -2.51 35.91 -26.14
C LYS A 468 -3.34 36.64 -25.10
N LEU A 469 -3.10 36.45 -23.81
CA LEU A 469 -3.86 37.12 -22.77
C LEU A 469 -3.66 38.63 -22.87
N ARG A 470 -4.75 39.39 -23.00
CA ARG A 470 -4.73 40.86 -23.12
C ARG A 470 -5.64 41.56 -22.13
N LYS A 471 -6.62 40.84 -21.57
CA LYS A 471 -7.62 41.45 -20.69
C LYS A 471 -7.99 40.53 -19.54
N VAL A 472 -7.93 41.06 -18.33
CA VAL A 472 -8.42 40.38 -17.12
C VAL A 472 -9.40 41.30 -16.40
N ILE A 473 -10.63 40.84 -16.22
CA ILE A 473 -11.65 41.52 -15.42
C ILE A 473 -11.69 40.86 -14.04
N HIS A 474 -11.46 41.64 -12.99
CA HIS A 474 -11.29 41.10 -11.65
C HIS A 474 -12.08 41.87 -10.59
N ASN A 475 -12.24 41.26 -9.43
CA ASN A 475 -12.90 41.88 -8.28
C ASN A 475 -12.04 43.03 -7.72
N LYS A 476 -12.66 44.15 -7.38
CA LYS A 476 -11.94 45.28 -6.74
C LYS A 476 -11.28 44.95 -5.40
N ASN A 477 -11.75 43.94 -4.68
CA ASN A 477 -11.23 43.54 -3.36
C ASN A 477 -10.18 42.42 -3.44
N TRP A 478 -9.57 42.18 -4.59
CA TRP A 478 -8.64 41.07 -4.77
C TRP A 478 -7.28 41.36 -4.11
N ARG A 479 -7.01 40.68 -2.99
CA ARG A 479 -5.90 40.98 -2.07
C ARG A 479 -4.48 40.81 -2.65
N TYR A 480 -4.31 40.03 -3.71
CA TYR A 480 -3.00 39.67 -4.26
C TYR A 480 -2.86 40.01 -5.76
N LEU A 481 -3.64 40.98 -6.26
CA LEU A 481 -3.62 41.39 -7.66
C LEU A 481 -2.21 41.75 -8.15
N TYR A 482 -1.42 42.47 -7.34
CA TYR A 482 -0.08 42.93 -7.71
C TYR A 482 0.89 41.78 -8.04
N TRP A 483 0.78 40.64 -7.35
CA TRP A 483 1.59 39.45 -7.66
C TRP A 483 1.29 38.92 -9.05
N PHE A 484 0.00 38.84 -9.40
CA PHE A 484 -0.43 38.39 -10.74
C PHE A 484 -0.01 39.35 -11.84
N GLN A 485 -0.07 40.67 -11.58
CA GLN A 485 0.41 41.70 -12.51
C GLN A 485 1.91 41.55 -12.75
N ASN A 486 2.70 41.46 -11.68
CA ASN A 486 4.16 41.27 -11.76
C ASN A 486 4.52 39.95 -12.47
N SER A 487 3.79 38.87 -12.20
CA SER A 487 4.00 37.58 -12.87
C SER A 487 3.66 37.65 -14.37
N ALA A 488 2.58 38.36 -14.74
CA ALA A 488 2.25 38.60 -16.14
C ALA A 488 3.30 39.45 -16.86
N GLU A 489 3.83 40.48 -16.21
CA GLU A 489 4.92 41.30 -16.74
C GLU A 489 6.21 40.49 -16.91
N ALA A 490 6.57 39.64 -15.94
CA ALA A 490 7.73 38.76 -16.02
C ALA A 490 7.64 37.75 -17.17
N GLU A 491 6.43 37.31 -17.52
CA GLU A 491 6.14 36.47 -18.70
C GLU A 491 6.04 37.29 -20.02
N GLY A 492 6.25 38.62 -19.97
CA GLY A 492 6.20 39.51 -21.12
C GLY A 492 4.78 39.77 -21.65
N LEU A 493 3.75 39.61 -20.82
CA LEU A 493 2.36 39.82 -21.20
C LEU A 493 1.94 41.28 -20.98
N ASN A 494 1.43 41.92 -22.05
CA ASN A 494 0.76 43.22 -21.93
C ASN A 494 -0.74 43.01 -21.67
N VAL A 495 -1.12 42.99 -20.39
CA VAL A 495 -2.49 42.70 -19.93
C VAL A 495 -3.16 43.96 -19.37
N MET A 496 -4.35 44.27 -19.88
CA MET A 496 -5.25 45.27 -19.29
C MET A 496 -6.01 44.66 -18.11
N TRP A 497 -5.82 45.21 -16.93
CA TRP A 497 -6.49 44.80 -15.70
C TRP A 497 -7.66 45.73 -15.40
N ILE A 498 -8.89 45.19 -15.43
CA ILE A 498 -10.12 45.96 -15.20
C ILE A 498 -10.72 45.55 -13.87
N SER A 499 -10.75 46.48 -12.92
CA SER A 499 -11.38 46.33 -11.62
C SER A 499 -12.88 46.65 -11.70
N VAL A 500 -13.73 45.78 -11.15
CA VAL A 500 -15.21 45.95 -11.10
C VAL A 500 -15.81 45.65 -9.73
#